data_AF-A0A0L0DIB0-F1
#
_entry.id   AF-A0A0L0DIB0-F1
#
_cell.length_a   1.000
_cell.length_b   1.000
_cell.length_c   1.000
_cell.angle_alpha   90.00
_cell.angle_beta   90.00
_cell.angle_gamma   90.00
#
_symmetry.space_group_name_H-M   'P 1'
#
loop_
_entity.id
_entity.type
_entity.pdbx_description
1 polymer ?
#
loop_
_entity_poly.entity_id
_entity_poly.type
_entity_poly.pdbx_seq_one_letter_code
_entity_poly.pdbx_strand_id
1 'polypeptide(L)'
;MARLGYLICWDMFAVLRYTTMATVASRAACAALAASAALTAAAAPGRRAASGFGRGPHDVGGAIVSPDEATAFKAELGKEGAPAALWEVRTHALLGLVVGKGLMTVDELRAGIEGLDPVAYGGLSYYEKWAFSMAQALTARGTLSPTVLETAINGDVVRGDEIDSAPVPLSVGQPVRVRREEPRPAWSRPHLRTPGYLHGAVGVVDEYWGEFPDPELLARRIEGPKLPLYSVRFLQAVLWELYDGSPHDATSVEVYHPWLEPISSEALATAEAAAVASMNKVHGSGRSHHDHAHDHAHAHDHDHDHDHVHEERCVVESNAIAAESEHALGEGNSPLQRLSGALVEALVDSGLVSRDEVRAKIESVEKMSESGSEVGARLVVEAWLDDQFRELLVADAPAAAEAIGIETSNYGKATGATVLRVVENTEMVHNLVVCTLCSCYPTTLLGLSPAWYKSRTYRARAVREPRALLAEFGTRIPDEVAVKVHDSTADLRYMVLPLRPEGTEGWSREALLGAVTRDAMIGVTR
;
A
#
# COMPACT_ATOMS: atom_id res chain seq x y z
N MET A 1 -1.96 -19.72 -95.29
CA MET A 1 -3.36 -19.33 -95.04
C MET A 1 -3.35 -18.32 -93.89
N ALA A 2 -3.36 -17.01 -94.16
CA ALA A 2 -4.56 -16.15 -94.17
C ALA A 2 -5.35 -16.24 -92.84
N ARG A 3 -5.78 -15.19 -92.15
CA ARG A 3 -5.76 -13.72 -92.28
C ARG A 3 -6.39 -13.20 -90.96
N LEU A 4 -6.05 -11.97 -90.57
CA LEU A 4 -6.84 -10.93 -89.88
C LEU A 4 -7.82 -11.37 -88.75
N GLY A 5 -7.75 -10.82 -87.54
CA GLY A 5 -7.88 -9.39 -87.21
C GLY A 5 -9.01 -9.25 -86.16
N TYR A 6 -9.10 -8.29 -85.24
CA TYR A 6 -8.49 -6.98 -84.98
C TYR A 6 -8.78 -6.71 -83.47
N LEU A 7 -7.79 -6.30 -82.64
CA LEU A 7 -7.63 -4.94 -82.06
C LEU A 7 -8.69 -4.60 -80.97
N ILE A 8 -8.44 -3.95 -79.83
CA ILE A 8 -7.42 -3.04 -79.26
C ILE A 8 -7.79 -2.91 -77.75
N CYS A 9 -6.80 -2.86 -76.84
CA CYS A 9 -6.55 -1.77 -75.86
C CYS A 9 -5.96 -2.24 -74.50
N TRP A 10 -4.73 -1.80 -74.21
CA TRP A 10 -4.19 -1.23 -72.95
C TRP A 10 -4.67 -1.87 -71.62
N ASP A 11 -3.84 -2.35 -70.69
CA ASP A 11 -2.62 -1.70 -70.19
C ASP A 11 -1.76 -2.67 -69.36
N MET A 12 -0.46 -2.60 -69.60
CA MET A 12 0.61 -3.25 -68.84
C MET A 12 0.93 -2.34 -67.64
N PHE A 13 0.05 -2.32 -66.64
CA PHE A 13 0.17 -1.51 -65.42
C PHE A 13 -0.33 -2.25 -64.17
N ALA A 14 0.18 -3.45 -63.91
CA ALA A 14 0.06 -4.06 -62.59
C ALA A 14 1.24 -5.02 -62.42
N VAL A 15 1.89 -5.01 -61.26
CA VAL A 15 2.96 -5.90 -60.77
C VAL A 15 4.34 -5.21 -60.52
N LEU A 16 4.56 -3.96 -60.92
CA LEU A 16 5.77 -3.18 -60.53
C LEU A 16 5.45 -1.83 -59.87
N ARG A 17 4.52 -1.82 -58.91
CA ARG A 17 4.20 -0.65 -58.07
C ARG A 17 3.88 -0.96 -56.59
N TYR A 18 4.31 -2.10 -56.05
CA TYR A 18 4.11 -2.42 -54.62
C TYR A 18 5.38 -2.73 -53.83
N THR A 19 6.55 -2.31 -54.34
CA THR A 19 7.84 -2.55 -53.65
C THR A 19 8.75 -1.33 -53.54
N THR A 20 8.28 -0.14 -53.92
CA THR A 20 9.07 1.11 -53.85
C THR A 20 8.27 2.33 -53.37
N MET A 21 7.35 2.11 -52.42
CA MET A 21 6.86 3.16 -51.51
C MET A 21 6.93 2.79 -50.02
N ALA A 22 7.24 1.53 -49.69
CA ALA A 22 7.37 1.06 -48.30
C ALA A 22 8.73 1.37 -47.65
N THR A 23 9.72 1.86 -48.41
CA THR A 23 11.11 2.03 -47.93
C THR A 23 11.57 3.49 -47.76
N VAL A 24 10.70 4.48 -47.98
CA VAL A 24 11.00 5.89 -47.67
C VAL A 24 10.08 6.48 -46.59
N ALA A 25 8.89 5.93 -46.38
CA ALA A 25 8.02 6.31 -45.25
C ALA A 25 8.49 5.75 -43.88
N SER A 26 9.35 4.73 -43.88
CA SER A 26 9.87 4.08 -42.66
C SER A 26 11.04 4.82 -42.00
N ARG A 27 11.68 5.80 -42.67
CA ARG A 27 12.78 6.60 -42.06
C ARG A 27 12.37 7.99 -41.59
N ALA A 28 11.26 8.55 -42.09
CA ALA A 28 10.74 9.83 -41.59
C ALA A 28 9.81 9.67 -40.37
N ALA A 29 9.10 8.54 -40.25
CA ALA A 29 8.26 8.24 -39.08
C ALA A 29 9.06 7.80 -37.83
N CYS A 30 10.28 7.28 -38.02
CA CYS A 30 11.18 6.91 -36.91
C CYS A 30 11.95 8.11 -36.31
N ALA A 31 12.02 9.26 -36.99
CA ALA A 31 12.65 10.47 -36.46
C ALA A 31 11.68 11.39 -35.71
N ALA A 32 10.36 11.25 -35.91
CA ALA A 32 9.34 12.05 -35.22
C ALA A 32 8.82 11.42 -33.92
N LEU A 33 8.97 10.11 -33.73
CA LEU A 33 8.63 9.40 -32.48
C LEU A 33 9.78 9.36 -31.46
N ALA A 34 11.02 9.69 -31.87
CA ALA A 34 12.18 9.80 -30.97
C ALA A 34 12.37 11.22 -30.39
N ALA A 35 11.65 12.23 -30.91
CA ALA A 35 11.76 13.62 -30.47
C ALA A 35 10.63 14.09 -29.51
N SER A 36 9.65 13.22 -29.18
CA SER A 36 8.58 13.56 -28.23
C SER A 36 8.71 12.87 -26.86
N ALA A 37 9.79 12.11 -26.62
CA ALA A 37 10.06 11.44 -25.35
C ALA A 37 11.11 12.16 -24.47
N ALA A 38 11.55 13.36 -24.85
CA ALA A 38 12.60 14.12 -24.16
C ALA A 38 12.14 15.47 -23.56
N LEU A 39 10.84 15.76 -23.50
CA LEU A 39 10.32 16.97 -22.88
C LEU A 39 9.02 16.67 -22.12
N THR A 40 9.16 16.16 -20.90
CA THR A 40 8.19 16.33 -19.79
C THR A 40 8.74 15.78 -18.47
N ALA A 41 9.92 16.28 -18.10
CA ALA A 41 10.40 16.28 -16.71
C ALA A 41 10.86 17.70 -16.34
N ALA A 42 9.95 18.66 -16.53
CA ALA A 42 10.07 20.00 -15.98
C ALA A 42 8.67 20.41 -15.51
N ALA A 43 8.28 19.91 -14.34
CA ALA A 43 7.13 20.44 -13.62
C ALA A 43 7.51 21.84 -13.10
N ALA A 44 6.85 22.87 -13.62
CA ALA A 44 6.89 24.23 -13.13
C ALA A 44 6.37 24.29 -11.66
N PRO A 45 6.79 25.27 -10.86
CA PRO A 45 6.60 25.26 -9.41
C PRO A 45 5.13 25.57 -9.06
N GLY A 46 4.44 24.58 -8.50
CA GLY A 46 3.23 24.80 -7.74
C GLY A 46 3.56 25.65 -6.51
N ARG A 47 2.75 26.69 -6.26
CA ARG A 47 2.82 27.52 -5.06
C ARG A 47 2.64 26.64 -3.83
N ARG A 48 3.74 26.29 -3.17
CA ARG A 48 3.73 25.71 -1.82
C ARG A 48 3.19 26.74 -0.84
N ALA A 49 2.24 26.31 -0.02
CA ALA A 49 1.94 26.95 1.24
C ALA A 49 3.24 27.20 2.02
N ALA A 50 3.32 28.35 2.69
CA ALA A 50 4.50 28.80 3.40
C ALA A 50 4.95 27.78 4.46
N SER A 51 5.93 26.95 4.11
CA SER A 51 6.80 26.26 5.05
C SER A 51 8.20 26.81 4.80
N GLY A 52 8.86 27.27 5.86
CA GLY A 52 10.17 27.92 5.75
C GLY A 52 11.15 27.06 4.95
N PHE A 53 11.93 27.69 4.07
CA PHE A 53 13.07 27.07 3.40
C PHE A 53 14.09 26.62 4.45
N GLY A 54 13.90 25.42 5.01
CA GLY A 54 14.90 24.74 5.81
C GLY A 54 16.07 24.31 4.92
N ARG A 55 17.29 24.35 5.45
CA ARG A 55 18.47 23.80 4.77
C ARG A 55 18.23 22.33 4.47
N GLY A 56 18.55 21.89 3.25
CA GLY A 56 18.55 20.46 2.93
C GLY A 56 19.61 19.72 3.75
N PRO A 57 19.47 18.40 3.96
CA PRO A 57 20.39 17.63 4.82
C PRO A 57 21.84 17.62 4.32
N HIS A 58 22.07 17.90 3.03
CA HIS A 58 23.40 18.05 2.45
C HIS A 58 24.01 19.46 2.60
N ASP A 59 23.20 20.48 2.91
CA ASP A 59 23.66 21.83 3.21
C ASP A 59 23.94 22.00 4.70
N VAL A 60 25.12 21.51 5.11
CA VAL A 60 25.64 21.61 6.48
C VAL A 60 26.35 22.95 6.75
N GLY A 61 26.33 23.88 5.80
CA GLY A 61 27.11 25.13 5.87
C GLY A 61 26.70 26.01 7.05
N GLY A 62 27.52 26.06 8.10
CA GLY A 62 27.22 26.84 9.31
C GLY A 62 26.15 26.22 10.22
N ALA A 63 25.91 24.90 10.10
CA ALA A 63 25.07 24.16 11.03
C ALA A 63 25.66 24.18 12.45
N ILE A 64 24.80 24.33 13.45
CA ILE A 64 25.20 24.23 14.86
C ILE A 64 25.36 22.74 15.19
N VAL A 65 26.58 22.35 15.53
CA VAL A 65 26.92 20.99 15.97
C VAL A 65 26.73 20.91 17.48
N SER A 66 26.20 19.79 18.00
CA SER A 66 26.02 19.63 19.44
C SER A 66 27.38 19.62 20.18
N PRO A 67 27.44 20.02 21.45
CA PRO A 67 28.68 19.95 22.24
C PRO A 67 29.29 18.54 22.30
N ASP A 68 28.45 17.50 22.27
CA ASP A 68 28.87 16.10 22.28
C ASP A 68 29.53 15.70 20.95
N GLU A 69 28.92 16.04 19.82
CA GLU A 69 29.50 15.83 18.48
C GLU A 69 30.80 16.63 18.29
N ALA A 70 30.84 17.87 18.79
CA ALA A 70 32.04 18.71 18.74
C ALA A 70 33.19 18.12 19.57
N THR A 71 32.88 17.49 20.70
CA THR A 71 33.86 16.82 21.57
C THR A 71 34.30 15.46 21.02
N ALA A 72 33.43 14.78 20.25
CA ALA A 72 33.72 13.53 19.57
C ALA A 72 34.68 13.71 18.38
N PHE A 73 34.69 14.88 17.73
CA PHE A 73 35.62 15.19 16.65
C PHE A 73 37.06 15.31 17.17
N LYS A 74 37.86 14.25 16.98
CA LYS A 74 39.31 14.22 17.28
C LYS A 74 40.09 13.83 16.04
N ALA A 75 40.42 14.80 15.20
CA ALA A 75 41.28 14.55 14.06
C ALA A 75 42.74 14.37 14.51
N GLU A 76 43.31 13.19 14.28
CA GLU A 76 44.74 12.95 14.50
C GLU A 76 45.55 13.52 13.33
N LEU A 77 46.04 14.76 13.49
CA LEU A 77 46.87 15.41 12.46
C LEU A 77 48.22 14.70 12.29
N GLY A 78 48.65 14.49 11.05
CA GLY A 78 49.98 13.94 10.73
C GLY A 78 50.11 12.42 10.86
N LYS A 79 49.02 11.70 11.17
CA LYS A 79 48.96 10.25 10.99
C LYS A 79 48.26 9.93 9.68
N GLU A 80 48.77 8.92 8.97
CA GLU A 80 48.00 8.32 7.87
C GLU A 80 46.72 7.75 8.48
N GLY A 81 45.57 8.21 7.99
CA GLY A 81 44.27 7.68 8.41
C GLY A 81 44.16 6.20 8.07
N ALA A 82 43.17 5.52 8.67
CA ALA A 82 42.86 4.16 8.26
C ALA A 82 42.65 4.11 6.73
N PRO A 83 43.27 3.16 6.02
CA PRO A 83 43.10 3.07 4.58
C PRO A 83 41.62 2.81 4.27
N ALA A 84 41.09 3.53 3.28
CA ALA A 84 39.73 3.33 2.80
C ALA A 84 39.52 1.86 2.42
N ALA A 85 38.33 1.33 2.70
CA ALA A 85 38.00 -0.02 2.29
C ALA A 85 38.06 -0.13 0.76
N LEU A 86 38.40 -1.31 0.24
CA LEU A 86 38.57 -1.51 -1.20
C LEU A 86 37.32 -1.10 -2.01
N TRP A 87 36.12 -1.29 -1.45
CA TRP A 87 34.88 -0.89 -2.10
C TRP A 87 34.72 0.64 -2.18
N GLU A 88 35.16 1.39 -1.17
CA GLU A 88 35.13 2.87 -1.16
C GLU A 88 36.07 3.42 -2.22
N VAL A 89 37.29 2.86 -2.31
CA VAL A 89 38.26 3.20 -3.35
C VAL A 89 37.70 2.87 -4.74
N ARG A 90 37.03 1.73 -4.90
CA ARG A 90 36.34 1.36 -6.14
C ARG A 90 35.23 2.33 -6.50
N THR A 91 34.38 2.73 -5.55
CA THR A 91 33.29 3.70 -5.76
C THR A 91 33.85 5.05 -6.21
N HIS A 92 34.91 5.53 -5.57
CA HIS A 92 35.59 6.77 -5.97
C HIS A 92 36.19 6.67 -7.38
N ALA A 93 36.94 5.60 -7.65
CA ALA A 93 37.54 5.37 -8.97
C ALA A 93 36.46 5.26 -10.06
N LEU A 94 35.34 4.59 -9.77
CA LEU A 94 34.20 4.48 -10.67
C LEU A 94 33.61 5.84 -10.97
N LEU A 95 33.37 6.70 -9.97
CA LEU A 95 32.89 8.07 -10.18
C LEU A 95 33.80 8.83 -11.15
N GLY A 96 35.12 8.77 -10.92
CA GLY A 96 36.10 9.40 -11.81
C GLY A 96 36.03 8.90 -13.25
N LEU A 97 35.81 7.58 -13.44
CA LEU A 97 35.67 6.98 -14.77
C LEU A 97 34.36 7.37 -15.46
N VAL A 98 33.22 7.35 -14.76
CA VAL A 98 31.92 7.65 -15.37
C VAL A 98 31.79 9.15 -15.67
N VAL A 99 32.30 10.03 -14.81
CA VAL A 99 32.38 11.46 -15.09
C VAL A 99 33.37 11.75 -16.21
N GLY A 100 34.56 11.16 -16.17
CA GLY A 100 35.60 11.36 -17.20
C GLY A 100 35.16 10.86 -18.59
N LYS A 101 34.24 9.90 -18.66
CA LYS A 101 33.64 9.41 -19.91
C LYS A 101 32.39 10.19 -20.33
N GLY A 102 31.96 11.21 -19.58
CA GLY A 102 30.72 11.95 -19.84
C GLY A 102 29.46 11.11 -19.65
N LEU A 103 29.55 10.01 -18.92
CA LEU A 103 28.41 9.14 -18.61
C LEU A 103 27.56 9.68 -17.47
N MET A 104 28.07 10.62 -16.67
CA MET A 104 27.30 11.46 -15.75
C MET A 104 28.11 12.72 -15.38
N THR A 105 27.49 13.68 -14.73
CA THR A 105 28.15 14.87 -14.16
C THR A 105 28.24 14.81 -12.64
N VAL A 106 29.10 15.65 -12.06
CA VAL A 106 29.17 15.84 -10.60
C VAL A 106 27.91 16.52 -10.05
N ASP A 107 27.22 17.31 -10.88
CA ASP A 107 25.95 17.93 -10.51
C ASP A 107 24.83 16.87 -10.43
N GLU A 108 24.81 15.90 -11.34
CA GLU A 108 23.90 14.75 -11.26
C GLU A 108 24.17 13.91 -10.02
N LEU A 109 25.46 13.69 -9.66
CA LEU A 109 25.83 13.04 -8.41
C LEU A 109 25.27 13.79 -7.20
N ARG A 110 25.47 15.11 -7.15
CA ARG A 110 25.01 15.95 -6.04
C ARG A 110 23.50 15.98 -5.94
N ALA A 111 22.80 16.14 -7.06
CA ALA A 111 21.34 16.13 -7.13
C ALA A 111 20.74 14.81 -6.62
N GLY A 112 21.34 13.67 -6.95
CA GLY A 112 20.88 12.38 -6.43
C GLY A 112 21.09 12.20 -4.93
N ILE A 113 22.17 12.76 -4.37
CA ILE A 113 22.42 12.74 -2.91
C ILE A 113 21.46 13.68 -2.18
N GLU A 114 21.24 14.89 -2.73
CA GLU A 114 20.29 15.87 -2.18
C GLU A 114 18.84 15.39 -2.28
N GLY A 115 18.53 14.52 -3.25
CA GLY A 115 17.23 13.88 -3.42
C GLY A 115 16.96 12.68 -2.52
N LEU A 116 17.91 12.26 -1.68
CA LEU A 116 17.66 11.24 -0.66
C LEU A 116 16.66 11.75 0.38
N ASP A 117 15.72 10.89 0.78
CA ASP A 117 14.89 11.14 1.96
C ASP A 117 15.78 11.35 3.21
N PRO A 118 15.43 12.24 4.15
CA PRO A 118 16.25 12.54 5.33
C PRO A 118 16.70 11.32 6.15
N VAL A 119 15.87 10.28 6.26
CA VAL A 119 16.21 9.04 6.98
C VAL A 119 17.31 8.28 6.24
N ALA A 120 17.15 8.09 4.93
CA ALA A 120 18.15 7.44 4.09
C ALA A 120 19.46 8.25 4.04
N TYR A 121 19.36 9.59 3.97
CA TYR A 121 20.52 10.47 4.01
C TYR A 121 21.30 10.30 5.33
N GLY A 122 20.62 10.28 6.48
CA GLY A 122 21.25 10.10 7.78
C GLY A 122 21.87 8.71 7.97
N GLY A 123 21.24 7.67 7.41
CA GLY A 123 21.66 6.27 7.57
C GLY A 123 22.81 5.81 6.68
N LEU A 124 23.02 6.43 5.52
CA LEU A 124 24.07 6.04 4.58
C LEU A 124 25.41 6.72 4.89
N SER A 125 26.51 5.97 4.81
CA SER A 125 27.87 6.50 4.80
C SER A 125 28.16 7.35 3.56
N TYR A 126 29.30 8.05 3.57
CA TYR A 126 29.69 8.98 2.51
C TYR A 126 29.74 8.32 1.12
N TYR A 127 30.41 7.17 1.00
CA TYR A 127 30.56 6.46 -0.27
C TYR A 127 29.30 5.65 -0.64
N GLU A 128 28.44 5.27 0.30
CA GLU A 128 27.14 4.67 0.00
C GLU A 128 26.20 5.68 -0.69
N LYS A 129 26.20 6.94 -0.24
CA LYS A 129 25.47 8.03 -0.91
C LYS A 129 25.93 8.21 -2.35
N TRP A 130 27.25 8.10 -2.60
CA TRP A 130 27.81 8.18 -3.95
C TRP A 130 27.38 7.01 -4.82
N ALA A 131 27.50 5.78 -4.32
CA ALA A 131 27.08 4.58 -5.04
C ALA A 131 25.59 4.64 -5.41
N PHE A 132 24.73 5.04 -4.46
CA PHE A 132 23.30 5.23 -4.67
C PHE A 132 23.02 6.24 -5.79
N SER A 133 23.62 7.42 -5.69
CA SER A 133 23.36 8.52 -6.63
C SER A 133 23.89 8.22 -8.03
N MET A 134 25.09 7.63 -8.16
CA MET A 134 25.62 7.17 -9.45
C MET A 134 24.69 6.15 -10.11
N ALA A 135 24.22 5.16 -9.35
CA ALA A 135 23.31 4.16 -9.87
C ALA A 135 21.98 4.78 -10.33
N GLN A 136 21.42 5.72 -9.56
CA GLN A 136 20.21 6.43 -9.94
C GLN A 136 20.41 7.28 -11.21
N ALA A 137 21.50 8.03 -11.32
CA ALA A 137 21.77 8.88 -12.48
C ALA A 137 21.95 8.04 -13.76
N LEU A 138 22.75 6.97 -13.70
CA LEU A 138 23.05 6.14 -14.86
C LEU A 138 21.84 5.34 -15.35
N THR A 139 20.94 4.94 -14.45
CA THR A 139 19.69 4.24 -14.80
C THR A 139 18.62 5.19 -15.31
N ALA A 140 18.45 6.37 -14.69
CA ALA A 140 17.47 7.37 -15.12
C ALA A 140 17.70 7.84 -16.56
N ARG A 141 18.96 7.85 -17.01
CA ARG A 141 19.34 8.16 -18.39
C ARG A 141 19.28 6.97 -19.35
N GLY A 142 18.96 5.77 -18.88
CA GLY A 142 19.02 4.53 -19.66
C GLY A 142 20.45 4.14 -20.08
N THR A 143 21.49 4.70 -19.47
CA THR A 143 22.89 4.31 -19.73
C THR A 143 23.19 2.92 -19.17
N LEU A 144 22.58 2.59 -18.03
CA LEU A 144 22.50 1.24 -17.49
C LEU A 144 21.03 0.83 -17.40
N SER A 145 20.73 -0.41 -17.80
CA SER A 145 19.41 -0.99 -17.52
C SER A 145 19.30 -1.26 -16.01
N PRO A 146 18.18 -0.90 -15.36
CA PRO A 146 17.88 -1.30 -13.99
C PRO A 146 18.10 -2.81 -13.75
N THR A 147 17.69 -3.64 -14.72
CA THR A 147 17.81 -5.10 -14.62
C THR A 147 19.25 -5.60 -14.60
N VAL A 148 20.17 -4.92 -15.29
CA VAL A 148 21.59 -5.29 -15.29
C VAL A 148 22.20 -5.05 -13.92
N LEU A 149 21.86 -3.91 -13.30
CA LEU A 149 22.40 -3.56 -11.99
C LEU A 149 21.76 -4.39 -10.88
N GLU A 150 20.46 -4.69 -10.99
CA GLU A 150 19.76 -5.61 -10.10
C GLU A 150 20.32 -7.03 -10.16
N THR A 151 20.59 -7.55 -11.36
CA THR A 151 21.28 -8.84 -11.54
C THR A 151 22.69 -8.79 -10.94
N ALA A 152 23.45 -7.71 -11.16
CA ALA A 152 24.79 -7.59 -10.60
C ALA A 152 24.80 -7.51 -9.05
N ILE A 153 23.79 -6.90 -8.43
CA ILE A 153 23.66 -6.79 -6.97
C ILE A 153 23.26 -8.13 -6.36
N ASN A 154 22.30 -8.82 -6.98
CA ASN A 154 21.76 -10.07 -6.46
C ASN A 154 22.62 -11.31 -6.86
N GLY A 155 23.71 -11.09 -7.61
CA GLY A 155 24.41 -12.13 -8.35
C GLY A 155 23.63 -12.56 -9.59
N ASP A 156 24.29 -13.21 -10.56
CA ASP A 156 23.56 -13.97 -11.58
C ASP A 156 22.45 -14.71 -10.85
N VAL A 157 21.21 -14.58 -11.32
CA VAL A 157 20.17 -15.54 -10.96
C VAL A 157 20.69 -16.87 -11.51
N VAL A 158 21.52 -17.54 -10.73
CA VAL A 158 21.80 -18.95 -10.84
C VAL A 158 20.41 -19.57 -10.64
N ARG A 159 19.77 -19.83 -11.78
CA ARG A 159 18.76 -20.86 -11.89
C ARG A 159 19.41 -22.13 -11.34
N GLY A 160 19.02 -22.50 -10.12
CA GLY A 160 19.36 -23.76 -9.49
C GLY A 160 20.84 -23.89 -9.15
N ASP A 161 21.17 -23.80 -7.86
CA ASP A 161 21.88 -24.89 -7.15
C ASP A 161 22.43 -24.46 -5.78
N GLU A 162 22.33 -23.18 -5.39
CA GLU A 162 22.55 -22.74 -4.02
C GLU A 162 21.44 -21.77 -3.58
N ILE A 163 20.19 -22.26 -3.55
CA ILE A 163 19.20 -21.70 -2.63
C ILE A 163 19.67 -22.16 -1.25
N ASP A 164 20.15 -21.21 -0.45
CA ASP A 164 20.20 -21.31 1.01
C ASP A 164 18.93 -22.04 1.42
N SER A 165 19.07 -23.26 1.94
CA SER A 165 17.99 -24.27 2.04
C SER A 165 16.61 -23.64 2.21
N ALA A 166 15.64 -24.02 1.37
CA ALA A 166 14.27 -23.49 1.37
C ALA A 166 13.86 -23.04 2.78
N PRO A 167 13.51 -21.75 2.97
CA PRO A 167 13.40 -21.16 4.29
C PRO A 167 12.56 -22.07 5.20
N VAL A 168 13.10 -22.43 6.37
CA VAL A 168 12.40 -23.33 7.30
C VAL A 168 11.03 -22.73 7.60
N PRO A 169 9.92 -23.40 7.26
CA PRO A 169 8.60 -22.84 7.46
C PRO A 169 8.39 -22.45 8.92
N LEU A 170 7.90 -21.22 9.13
CA LEU A 170 7.59 -20.74 10.47
C LEU A 170 6.35 -21.48 10.98
N SER A 171 6.39 -21.86 12.25
CA SER A 171 5.24 -22.50 12.92
C SER A 171 4.29 -21.44 13.48
N VAL A 172 3.00 -21.76 13.57
CA VAL A 172 2.05 -20.95 14.33
C VAL A 172 2.52 -20.85 15.79
N GLY A 173 2.48 -19.64 16.36
CA GLY A 173 3.03 -19.31 17.67
C GLY A 173 4.51 -18.92 17.67
N GLN A 174 5.22 -19.01 16.53
CA GLN A 174 6.62 -18.63 16.44
C GLN A 174 6.79 -17.10 16.60
N PRO A 175 7.64 -16.63 17.53
CA PRO A 175 8.03 -15.24 17.59
C PRO A 175 8.86 -14.84 16.37
N VAL A 176 8.54 -13.70 15.79
CA VAL A 176 9.21 -13.17 14.59
C VAL A 176 9.50 -11.69 14.73
N ARG A 177 10.49 -11.22 13.98
CA ARG A 177 10.69 -9.82 13.65
C ARG A 177 10.48 -9.61 12.17
N VAL A 178 9.87 -8.49 11.81
CA VAL A 178 9.80 -8.04 10.42
C VAL A 178 11.12 -7.37 10.09
N ARG A 179 11.75 -7.76 8.99
CA ARG A 179 13.02 -7.18 8.53
C ARG A 179 12.87 -5.68 8.30
N ARG A 180 13.97 -4.94 8.49
CA ARG A 180 14.03 -3.52 8.15
C ARG A 180 14.24 -3.36 6.65
N GLU A 181 13.61 -2.36 6.05
CA GLU A 181 13.93 -1.99 4.67
C GLU A 181 15.36 -1.43 4.60
N GLU A 182 16.15 -1.97 3.67
CA GLU A 182 17.46 -1.43 3.34
C GLU A 182 17.31 -0.27 2.35
N PRO A 183 18.07 0.82 2.49
CA PRO A 183 18.01 1.92 1.54
C PRO A 183 18.39 1.47 0.12
N ARG A 184 17.42 1.51 -0.80
CA ARG A 184 17.59 1.14 -2.21
C ARG A 184 17.33 2.31 -3.16
N PRO A 185 18.14 2.48 -4.22
CA PRO A 185 17.85 3.40 -5.31
C PRO A 185 16.45 3.20 -5.89
N ALA A 186 15.78 4.27 -6.30
CA ALA A 186 14.37 4.24 -6.74
C ALA A 186 14.06 3.16 -7.79
N TRP A 187 14.97 2.93 -8.74
CA TRP A 187 14.83 1.91 -9.81
C TRP A 187 14.97 0.46 -9.30
N SER A 188 15.57 0.25 -8.14
CA SER A 188 15.79 -1.06 -7.50
C SER A 188 14.84 -1.33 -6.33
N ARG A 189 13.96 -0.37 -6.00
CA ARG A 189 12.99 -0.56 -4.92
C ARG A 189 11.99 -1.65 -5.32
N PRO A 190 11.79 -2.68 -4.49
CA PRO A 190 10.78 -3.69 -4.77
C PRO A 190 9.37 -3.12 -4.62
N HIS A 191 8.38 -3.82 -5.19
CA HIS A 191 6.98 -3.56 -4.87
C HIS A 191 6.67 -4.11 -3.47
N LEU A 192 6.66 -3.24 -2.46
CA LEU A 192 6.49 -3.66 -1.07
C LEU A 192 5.02 -3.93 -0.72
N ARG A 193 4.73 -5.14 -0.25
CA ARG A 193 3.47 -5.49 0.42
C ARG A 193 3.59 -5.55 1.96
N THR A 194 4.76 -5.22 2.51
CA THR A 194 4.99 -5.13 3.96
C THR A 194 5.03 -3.66 4.39
N PRO A 195 4.02 -3.15 5.12
CA PRO A 195 3.95 -1.74 5.52
C PRO A 195 5.16 -1.28 6.33
N GLY A 196 5.58 -0.03 6.07
CA GLY A 196 6.75 0.55 6.73
C GLY A 196 6.66 0.65 8.26
N TYR A 197 5.46 0.79 8.82
CA TYR A 197 5.28 0.82 10.29
C TYR A 197 5.62 -0.50 10.98
N LEU A 198 5.72 -1.60 10.20
CA LEU A 198 6.12 -2.91 10.71
C LEU A 198 7.62 -3.14 10.63
N HIS A 199 8.40 -2.32 9.91
CA HIS A 199 9.82 -2.60 9.68
C HIS A 199 10.60 -2.60 10.99
N GLY A 200 11.13 -3.76 11.40
CA GLY A 200 11.78 -3.97 12.68
C GLY A 200 10.84 -4.30 13.85
N ALA A 201 9.52 -4.28 13.65
CA ALA A 201 8.54 -4.66 14.66
C ALA A 201 8.60 -6.16 14.95
N VAL A 202 8.27 -6.53 16.18
CA VAL A 202 8.24 -7.91 16.64
C VAL A 202 6.80 -8.36 16.91
N GLY A 203 6.50 -9.59 16.55
CA GLY A 203 5.16 -10.17 16.67
C GLY A 203 5.22 -11.69 16.73
N VAL A 204 4.05 -12.31 16.56
CA VAL A 204 3.88 -13.76 16.61
C VAL A 204 3.13 -14.22 15.37
N VAL A 205 3.59 -15.31 14.74
CA VAL A 205 2.84 -15.96 13.66
C VAL A 205 1.52 -16.49 14.19
N ASP A 206 0.40 -15.95 13.71
CA ASP A 206 -0.94 -16.33 14.12
C ASP A 206 -1.47 -17.46 13.21
N GLU A 207 -1.18 -17.39 11.91
CA GLU A 207 -1.72 -18.33 10.93
C GLU A 207 -0.80 -18.46 9.69
N TYR A 208 -0.83 -19.63 9.05
CA TYR A 208 -0.15 -19.91 7.79
C TYR A 208 -1.18 -20.11 6.67
N TRP A 209 -1.06 -19.35 5.58
CA TRP A 209 -2.04 -19.29 4.50
C TRP A 209 -1.66 -20.07 3.24
N GLY A 210 -0.52 -20.76 3.26
CA GLY A 210 0.01 -21.44 2.08
C GLY A 210 1.00 -20.58 1.29
N GLU A 211 1.25 -20.98 0.04
CA GLU A 211 2.23 -20.35 -0.83
C GLU A 211 1.55 -19.53 -1.94
N PHE A 212 1.92 -18.26 -2.04
CA PHE A 212 1.40 -17.30 -3.01
C PHE A 212 2.52 -16.80 -3.93
N PRO A 213 2.23 -16.45 -5.19
CA PRO A 213 3.25 -15.90 -6.09
C PRO A 213 3.93 -14.65 -5.50
N ASP A 214 5.23 -14.51 -5.70
CA ASP A 214 5.99 -13.36 -5.22
C ASP A 214 5.44 -12.01 -5.76
N PRO A 215 4.87 -11.14 -4.91
CA PRO A 215 4.28 -9.89 -5.35
C PRO A 215 5.33 -8.88 -5.86
N GLU A 216 6.58 -8.96 -5.41
CA GLU A 216 7.66 -8.05 -5.81
C GLU A 216 8.02 -8.29 -7.28
N LEU A 217 8.07 -9.56 -7.69
CA LEU A 217 8.32 -9.98 -9.07
C LEU A 217 7.08 -9.84 -9.96
N LEU A 218 5.89 -10.21 -9.45
CA LEU A 218 4.63 -10.09 -10.19
C LEU A 218 4.33 -8.64 -10.59
N ALA A 219 4.66 -7.65 -9.76
CA ALA A 219 4.49 -6.24 -10.09
C ALA A 219 5.25 -5.83 -11.36
N ARG A 220 6.32 -6.57 -11.71
CA ARG A 220 7.14 -6.38 -12.91
C ARG A 220 6.84 -7.40 -14.01
N ARG A 221 5.79 -8.22 -13.82
CA ARG A 221 5.42 -9.35 -14.69
C ARG A 221 6.55 -10.37 -14.86
N ILE A 222 7.36 -10.53 -13.82
CA ILE A 222 8.41 -11.55 -13.77
C ILE A 222 7.80 -12.75 -13.06
N GLU A 223 7.88 -13.92 -13.68
CA GLU A 223 7.50 -15.17 -13.04
C GLU A 223 8.53 -15.51 -11.96
N GLY A 224 8.06 -15.72 -10.75
CA GLY A 224 8.87 -15.94 -9.56
C GLY A 224 8.46 -17.18 -8.78
N PRO A 225 9.23 -17.55 -7.75
CA PRO A 225 8.82 -18.61 -6.83
C PRO A 225 7.51 -18.22 -6.13
N LYS A 226 6.79 -19.23 -5.63
CA LYS A 226 5.76 -18.98 -4.63
C LYS A 226 6.43 -18.85 -3.27
N LEU A 227 5.91 -17.94 -2.46
CA LEU A 227 6.41 -17.60 -1.14
C LEU A 227 5.35 -17.94 -0.09
N PRO A 228 5.74 -18.53 1.05
CA PRO A 228 4.83 -18.74 2.17
C PRO A 228 4.27 -17.40 2.68
N LEU A 229 2.96 -17.33 2.92
CA LEU A 229 2.26 -16.17 3.47
C LEU A 229 1.74 -16.48 4.88
N TYR A 230 1.92 -15.54 5.80
CA TYR A 230 1.49 -15.69 7.20
C TYR A 230 0.65 -14.50 7.63
N SER A 231 -0.32 -14.72 8.51
CA SER A 231 -0.85 -13.63 9.36
C SER A 231 0.04 -13.52 10.58
N VAL A 232 0.60 -12.34 10.82
CA VAL A 232 1.44 -12.05 11.98
C VAL A 232 0.72 -11.05 12.88
N ARG A 233 0.59 -11.41 14.15
CA ARG A 233 -0.05 -10.58 15.17
C ARG A 233 0.98 -9.76 15.93
N PHE A 234 0.73 -8.46 16.03
CA PHE A 234 1.53 -7.48 16.74
C PHE A 234 0.67 -6.83 17.83
N LEU A 235 1.15 -6.75 19.07
CA LEU A 235 0.46 -5.97 20.10
C LEU A 235 0.56 -4.49 19.76
N GLN A 236 -0.55 -3.75 19.91
CA GLN A 236 -0.58 -2.31 19.63
C GLN A 236 0.44 -1.55 20.47
N ALA A 237 0.60 -1.94 21.73
CA ALA A 237 1.60 -1.38 22.65
C ALA A 237 3.05 -1.61 22.21
N VAL A 238 3.32 -2.67 21.44
CA VAL A 238 4.65 -2.95 20.88
C VAL A 238 4.89 -2.14 19.61
N LEU A 239 3.85 -1.90 18.80
CA LEU A 239 3.95 -1.09 17.59
C LEU A 239 4.08 0.41 17.91
N TRP A 240 3.39 0.89 18.94
CA TRP A 240 3.24 2.31 19.20
C TRP A 240 3.65 2.68 20.62
N GLU A 241 4.66 3.53 20.71
CA GLU A 241 5.07 4.12 21.97
C GLU A 241 3.92 4.95 22.57
N LEU A 242 3.72 4.86 23.89
CA LEU A 242 2.65 5.54 24.63
C LEU A 242 1.23 5.18 24.15
N TYR A 243 1.02 3.95 23.69
CA TYR A 243 -0.33 3.45 23.39
C TYR A 243 -1.25 3.56 24.61
N ASP A 244 -2.42 4.16 24.43
CA ASP A 244 -3.39 4.49 25.49
C ASP A 244 -4.65 3.60 25.49
N GLY A 245 -4.67 2.57 24.63
CA GLY A 245 -5.71 1.54 24.60
C GLY A 245 -5.45 0.36 25.53
N SER A 246 -6.13 -0.75 25.27
CA SER A 246 -6.01 -1.97 26.06
C SER A 246 -4.69 -2.70 25.76
N PRO A 247 -4.01 -3.30 26.75
CA PRO A 247 -2.81 -4.09 26.51
C PRO A 247 -3.07 -5.34 25.65
N HIS A 248 -4.34 -5.71 25.47
CA HIS A 248 -4.77 -6.83 24.63
C HIS A 248 -5.07 -6.44 23.19
N ASP A 249 -5.04 -5.14 22.86
CA ASP A 249 -5.27 -4.68 21.50
C ASP A 249 -4.11 -5.09 20.59
N ALA A 250 -4.45 -5.52 19.38
CA ALA A 250 -3.48 -6.06 18.44
C ALA A 250 -3.80 -5.67 17.00
N THR A 251 -2.79 -5.69 16.15
CA THR A 251 -2.90 -5.60 14.70
C THR A 251 -2.38 -6.91 14.10
N SER A 252 -3.18 -7.53 13.23
CA SER A 252 -2.79 -8.70 12.43
C SER A 252 -2.56 -8.25 11.00
N VAL A 253 -1.43 -8.66 10.42
CA VAL A 253 -1.02 -8.25 9.07
C VAL A 253 -0.51 -9.45 8.29
N GLU A 254 -0.83 -9.52 7.00
CA GLU A 254 -0.27 -10.54 6.12
C GLU A 254 1.18 -10.18 5.76
N VAL A 255 2.12 -11.08 6.05
CA VAL A 255 3.54 -10.88 5.77
C VAL A 255 4.12 -12.11 5.09
N TYR A 256 4.75 -11.89 3.94
CA TYR A 256 5.46 -12.90 3.18
C TYR A 256 6.74 -13.35 3.89
N HIS A 257 7.05 -14.65 3.85
CA HIS A 257 8.18 -15.25 4.57
C HIS A 257 9.52 -14.49 4.46
N PRO A 258 9.96 -13.99 3.28
CA PRO A 258 11.26 -13.30 3.18
C PRO A 258 11.37 -12.07 4.08
N TRP A 259 10.25 -11.45 4.46
CA TRP A 259 10.20 -10.31 5.36
C TRP A 259 10.24 -10.69 6.84
N LEU A 260 10.22 -11.98 7.17
CA LEU A 260 10.22 -12.47 8.55
C LEU A 260 11.57 -13.08 8.90
N GLU A 261 12.01 -12.79 10.13
CA GLU A 261 13.11 -13.49 10.78
C GLU A 261 12.59 -14.10 12.10
N PRO A 262 12.86 -15.39 12.38
CA PRO A 262 12.51 -15.96 13.68
C PRO A 262 13.36 -15.31 14.78
N ILE A 263 12.73 -15.05 15.93
CA ILE A 263 13.41 -14.54 17.13
C ILE A 263 13.15 -15.46 18.33
N SER A 264 13.94 -15.31 19.39
CA SER A 264 13.70 -16.05 20.63
C SER A 264 12.48 -15.51 21.38
N SER A 265 11.82 -16.38 22.15
CA SER A 265 10.74 -15.97 23.06
C SER A 265 11.19 -14.92 24.07
N GLU A 266 12.46 -14.94 24.47
CA GLU A 266 13.06 -13.94 25.36
C GLU A 266 13.11 -12.54 24.71
N ALA A 267 13.44 -12.47 23.41
CA ALA A 267 13.46 -11.22 22.67
C ALA A 267 12.05 -10.63 22.51
N LEU A 268 11.04 -11.47 22.28
CA LEU A 268 9.63 -11.05 22.27
C LEU A 268 9.21 -10.54 23.65
N ALA A 269 9.45 -11.31 24.71
CA ALA A 269 9.09 -10.94 26.08
C ALA A 269 9.74 -9.62 26.52
N THR A 270 10.98 -9.36 26.08
CA THR A 270 11.68 -8.10 26.35
C THR A 270 10.96 -6.91 25.69
N ALA A 271 10.52 -7.07 24.43
CA ALA A 271 9.79 -6.03 23.72
C ALA A 271 8.41 -5.77 24.33
N GLU A 272 7.67 -6.82 24.70
CA GLU A 272 6.38 -6.71 25.37
C GLU A 272 6.50 -6.06 26.76
N ALA A 273 7.53 -6.40 27.54
CA ALA A 273 7.79 -5.76 28.82
C ALA A 273 8.10 -4.26 28.68
N ALA A 274 8.88 -3.89 27.65
CA ALA A 274 9.17 -2.48 27.34
C ALA A 274 7.89 -1.72 26.93
N ALA A 275 7.01 -2.36 26.15
CA ALA A 275 5.72 -1.82 25.77
C ALA A 275 4.82 -1.55 27.00
N VAL A 276 4.68 -2.52 27.90
CA VAL A 276 3.90 -2.36 29.15
C VAL A 276 4.48 -1.23 30.02
N ALA A 277 5.81 -1.13 30.12
CA ALA A 277 6.45 -0.03 30.84
C ALA A 277 6.15 1.34 30.20
N SER A 278 6.06 1.41 28.87
CA SER A 278 5.68 2.63 28.13
C SER A 278 4.21 3.00 28.41
N MET A 279 3.29 2.04 28.33
CA MET A 279 1.86 2.25 28.66
C MET A 279 1.66 2.75 30.09
N ASN A 280 2.39 2.20 31.06
CA ASN A 280 2.30 2.61 32.46
C ASN A 280 2.71 4.07 32.69
N LYS A 281 3.56 4.66 31.83
CA LYS A 281 3.88 6.09 31.91
C LYS A 281 2.68 6.97 31.56
N VAL A 282 1.85 6.54 30.60
CA VAL A 282 0.62 7.25 30.20
C VAL A 282 -0.42 7.19 31.31
N HIS A 283 -0.60 6.02 31.93
CA HIS A 283 -1.58 5.81 32.99
C HIS A 283 -1.11 6.36 34.36
N GLY A 284 0.20 6.36 34.62
CA GLY A 284 0.81 6.83 35.86
C GLY A 284 1.02 8.35 35.93
N SER A 285 1.09 9.05 34.80
CA SER A 285 0.92 10.51 34.77
C SER A 285 -0.56 10.81 34.88
N GLY A 286 -1.08 10.86 36.11
CA GLY A 286 -2.49 11.13 36.36
C GLY A 286 -3.00 12.27 35.48
N ARG A 287 -3.89 11.95 34.52
CA ARG A 287 -4.79 12.94 33.94
C ARG A 287 -5.64 13.43 35.11
N SER A 288 -5.17 14.48 35.76
CA SER A 288 -6.03 15.42 36.45
C SER A 288 -7.08 15.82 35.42
N HIS A 289 -8.27 15.23 35.53
CA HIS A 289 -9.48 15.85 35.02
C HIS A 289 -9.53 17.22 35.68
N HIS A 290 -8.98 18.23 34.99
CA HIS A 290 -9.25 19.61 35.31
C HIS A 290 -10.70 19.85 34.93
N ASP A 291 -11.59 19.51 35.87
CA ASP A 291 -12.89 20.12 36.00
C ASP A 291 -12.64 21.62 36.16
N HIS A 292 -12.65 22.35 35.05
CA HIS A 292 -12.86 23.77 35.08
C HIS A 292 -14.34 24.01 35.37
N ALA A 293 -14.70 23.89 36.65
CA ALA A 293 -15.88 24.52 37.19
C ALA A 293 -15.70 26.03 37.08
N HIS A 294 -16.15 26.61 35.96
CA HIS A 294 -16.36 28.05 35.86
C HIS A 294 -17.73 28.38 36.41
N ASP A 295 -17.74 28.72 37.70
CA ASP A 295 -18.82 29.47 38.33
C ASP A 295 -18.81 30.89 37.74
N HIS A 296 -19.66 31.14 36.74
CA HIS A 296 -20.04 32.48 36.35
C HIS A 296 -21.56 32.56 36.21
N ALA A 297 -22.19 33.00 37.30
CA ALA A 297 -23.53 33.52 37.28
C ALA A 297 -23.58 34.79 36.42
N HIS A 298 -24.05 34.67 35.18
CA HIS A 298 -24.67 35.78 34.45
C HIS A 298 -25.91 35.25 33.73
N ALA A 299 -27.07 35.67 34.26
CA ALA A 299 -28.34 35.56 33.58
C ALA A 299 -28.31 36.45 32.32
N HIS A 300 -28.32 35.83 31.16
CA HIS A 300 -28.84 36.44 29.94
C HIS A 300 -29.67 35.40 29.21
N ASP A 301 -30.99 35.63 29.25
CA ASP A 301 -31.95 35.05 28.33
C ASP A 301 -31.48 35.31 26.89
N HIS A 302 -31.09 34.24 26.21
CA HIS A 302 -31.10 34.18 24.76
C HIS A 302 -31.60 32.80 24.35
N ASP A 303 -32.90 32.74 24.07
CA ASP A 303 -33.48 31.74 23.19
C ASP A 303 -32.69 31.76 21.86
N HIS A 304 -31.82 30.78 21.70
CA HIS A 304 -31.28 30.39 20.42
C HIS A 304 -31.56 28.91 20.22
N ASP A 305 -32.79 28.67 19.80
CA ASP A 305 -33.19 27.47 19.06
C ASP A 305 -32.39 27.49 17.75
N HIS A 306 -31.19 26.92 17.79
CA HIS A 306 -30.43 26.58 16.61
C HIS A 306 -30.50 25.07 16.45
N ASP A 307 -31.44 24.64 15.61
CA ASP A 307 -31.39 23.36 14.91
C ASP A 307 -30.00 23.22 14.27
N HIS A 308 -29.09 22.51 14.94
CA HIS A 308 -27.88 22.01 14.30
C HIS A 308 -28.31 20.86 13.40
N VAL A 309 -28.53 21.15 12.12
CA VAL A 309 -28.68 20.14 11.09
C VAL A 309 -27.37 19.36 11.02
N HIS A 310 -27.33 18.18 11.61
CA HIS A 310 -26.26 17.22 11.37
C HIS A 310 -26.36 16.80 9.90
N GLU A 311 -25.39 17.22 9.07
CA GLU A 311 -25.27 16.70 7.72
C GLU A 311 -25.17 15.16 7.76
N GLU A 312 -25.85 14.49 6.83
CA GLU A 312 -25.77 13.03 6.75
C GLU A 312 -24.31 12.58 6.60
N ARG A 313 -23.93 11.50 7.30
CA ARG A 313 -22.55 10.98 7.33
C ARG A 313 -21.95 10.80 5.92
N CYS A 314 -22.75 10.37 4.95
CA CYS A 314 -22.32 10.21 3.56
C CYS A 314 -21.82 11.52 2.91
N VAL A 315 -22.39 12.67 3.30
CA VAL A 315 -22.02 14.01 2.84
C VAL A 315 -20.70 14.44 3.49
N VAL A 316 -20.57 14.25 4.80
CA VAL A 316 -19.33 14.53 5.55
C VAL A 316 -18.16 13.70 5.02
N GLU A 317 -18.38 12.41 4.76
CA GLU A 317 -17.38 11.49 4.22
C GLU A 317 -16.96 11.87 2.79
N SER A 318 -17.92 12.27 1.96
CA SER A 318 -17.64 12.74 0.58
C SER A 318 -16.85 14.05 0.60
N ASN A 319 -17.19 14.97 1.50
CA ASN A 319 -16.51 16.26 1.67
C ASN A 319 -15.06 16.08 2.16
N ALA A 320 -14.80 15.14 3.07
CA ALA A 320 -13.44 14.83 3.53
C ALA A 320 -12.52 14.36 2.38
N ILE A 321 -13.07 13.63 1.41
CA ILE A 321 -12.31 13.13 0.25
C ILE A 321 -12.15 14.19 -0.83
N ALA A 322 -13.21 14.99 -1.04
CA ALA A 322 -13.12 16.17 -1.87
C ALA A 322 -12.02 17.12 -1.35
N ALA A 323 -11.82 17.19 -0.03
CA ALA A 323 -10.74 17.94 0.62
C ALA A 323 -9.36 17.26 0.52
N GLU A 324 -9.28 15.92 0.54
CA GLU A 324 -8.02 15.18 0.25
C GLU A 324 -7.58 15.35 -1.23
N SER A 325 -8.52 15.69 -2.12
CA SER A 325 -8.23 16.16 -3.47
C SER A 325 -7.99 17.69 -3.41
N GLU A 326 -6.74 18.14 -3.41
CA GLU A 326 -6.39 19.57 -3.61
C GLU A 326 -6.90 20.15 -4.96
N HIS A 327 -7.64 19.38 -5.75
CA HIS A 327 -8.07 19.65 -7.11
C HIS A 327 -9.57 19.45 -7.33
N ALA A 328 -10.41 19.85 -6.36
CA ALA A 328 -11.82 20.10 -6.60
C ALA A 328 -12.03 21.37 -7.47
N LEU A 329 -11.37 21.44 -8.63
CA LEU A 329 -11.93 22.15 -9.77
C LEU A 329 -13.11 21.29 -10.23
N GLY A 330 -14.30 21.89 -10.33
CA GLY A 330 -15.60 21.21 -10.46
C GLY A 330 -15.65 19.96 -11.35
N GLU A 331 -16.64 19.11 -11.06
CA GLU A 331 -16.95 17.86 -11.77
C GLU A 331 -16.52 17.89 -13.24
N GLY A 332 -15.51 17.07 -13.59
CA GLY A 332 -15.11 16.80 -14.97
C GLY A 332 -13.94 17.62 -15.54
N ASN A 333 -13.26 18.48 -14.78
CA ASN A 333 -12.23 19.36 -15.34
C ASN A 333 -10.78 19.16 -14.90
N SER A 334 -10.47 18.11 -14.12
CA SER A 334 -9.07 17.81 -13.79
C SER A 334 -8.33 17.13 -14.97
N PRO A 335 -7.02 17.38 -15.16
CA PRO A 335 -6.21 16.65 -16.16
C PRO A 335 -6.30 15.13 -16.04
N LEU A 336 -6.45 14.58 -14.83
CA LEU A 336 -6.55 13.14 -14.60
C LEU A 336 -7.93 12.57 -14.94
N GLN A 337 -9.02 13.33 -14.74
CA GLN A 337 -10.35 12.94 -15.22
C GLN A 337 -10.37 12.85 -16.76
N ARG A 338 -9.75 13.82 -17.45
CA ARG A 338 -9.58 13.76 -18.91
C ARG A 338 -8.74 12.57 -19.36
N LEU A 339 -7.67 12.24 -18.61
CA LEU A 339 -6.85 11.06 -18.89
C LEU A 339 -7.68 9.77 -18.81
N SER A 340 -8.55 9.62 -17.82
CA SER A 340 -9.42 8.45 -17.68
C SER A 340 -10.31 8.24 -18.92
N GLY A 341 -10.95 9.30 -19.40
CA GLY A 341 -11.77 9.24 -20.63
C GLY A 341 -10.93 8.92 -21.87
N ALA A 342 -9.77 9.59 -22.02
CA ALA A 342 -8.86 9.35 -23.13
C ALA A 342 -8.31 7.91 -23.16
N LEU A 343 -8.10 7.30 -22.00
CA LEU A 343 -7.63 5.92 -21.90
C LEU A 343 -8.70 4.93 -22.40
N VAL A 344 -9.97 5.12 -22.03
CA VAL A 344 -11.08 4.29 -22.54
C VAL A 344 -11.14 4.37 -24.06
N GLU A 345 -11.13 5.58 -24.61
CA GLU A 345 -11.18 5.79 -26.06
C GLU A 345 -9.96 5.16 -26.76
N ALA A 346 -8.74 5.37 -26.26
CA ALA A 346 -7.54 4.78 -26.85
C ALA A 346 -7.55 3.24 -26.83
N LEU A 347 -8.03 2.62 -25.75
CA LEU A 347 -8.14 1.17 -25.64
C LEU A 347 -9.21 0.62 -26.61
N VAL A 348 -10.33 1.33 -26.76
CA VAL A 348 -11.39 0.99 -27.74
C VAL A 348 -10.87 1.10 -29.17
N ASP A 349 -10.24 2.21 -29.53
CA ASP A 349 -9.71 2.45 -30.87
C ASP A 349 -8.60 1.44 -31.24
N SER A 350 -7.83 0.98 -30.25
CA SER A 350 -6.83 -0.08 -30.44
C SER A 350 -7.43 -1.48 -30.60
N GLY A 351 -8.74 -1.65 -30.36
CA GLY A 351 -9.43 -2.94 -30.40
C GLY A 351 -9.08 -3.88 -29.23
N LEU A 352 -8.40 -3.39 -28.20
CA LEU A 352 -8.05 -4.18 -27.00
C LEU A 352 -9.25 -4.42 -26.09
N VAL A 353 -10.23 -3.51 -26.12
CA VAL A 353 -11.55 -3.64 -25.48
C VAL A 353 -12.61 -3.05 -26.40
N SER A 354 -13.85 -3.48 -26.30
CA SER A 354 -15.00 -2.91 -27.03
C SER A 354 -15.83 -1.98 -26.14
N ARG A 355 -16.57 -1.06 -26.77
CA ARG A 355 -17.51 -0.18 -26.03
C ARG A 355 -18.59 -0.97 -25.29
N ASP A 356 -19.04 -2.07 -25.87
CA ASP A 356 -20.05 -2.94 -25.25
C ASP A 356 -19.49 -3.66 -24.01
N GLU A 357 -18.23 -4.11 -24.04
CA GLU A 357 -17.55 -4.68 -22.86
C GLU A 357 -17.40 -3.66 -21.73
N VAL A 358 -17.00 -2.42 -22.06
CA VAL A 358 -16.90 -1.34 -21.07
C VAL A 358 -18.26 -1.03 -20.45
N ARG A 359 -19.31 -0.86 -21.27
CA ARG A 359 -20.67 -0.62 -20.77
C ARG A 359 -21.15 -1.76 -19.87
N ALA A 360 -21.03 -3.00 -20.32
CA ALA A 360 -21.45 -4.17 -19.54
C ALA A 360 -20.69 -4.27 -18.21
N LYS A 361 -19.41 -3.87 -18.18
CA LYS A 361 -18.63 -3.86 -16.95
C LYS A 361 -19.04 -2.74 -16.00
N ILE A 362 -19.42 -1.56 -16.50
CA ILE A 362 -19.99 -0.47 -15.68
C ILE A 362 -21.29 -0.94 -15.02
N GLU A 363 -22.23 -1.48 -15.79
CA GLU A 363 -23.50 -2.01 -15.27
C GLU A 363 -23.27 -3.10 -14.20
N SER A 364 -22.27 -3.96 -14.42
CA SER A 364 -21.86 -4.96 -13.44
C SER A 364 -21.30 -4.35 -12.14
N VAL A 365 -20.54 -3.26 -12.23
CA VAL A 365 -19.96 -2.58 -11.06
C VAL A 365 -21.03 -1.80 -10.29
N GLU A 366 -21.95 -1.14 -10.97
CA GLU A 366 -23.08 -0.43 -10.36
C GLU A 366 -23.97 -1.41 -9.59
N LYS A 367 -24.37 -2.51 -10.22
CA LYS A 367 -25.15 -3.57 -9.56
C LYS A 367 -24.43 -4.15 -8.33
N MET A 368 -23.12 -4.38 -8.44
CA MET A 368 -22.30 -4.85 -7.31
C MET A 368 -22.24 -3.81 -6.19
N SER A 369 -22.24 -2.51 -6.51
CA SER A 369 -22.26 -1.44 -5.51
C SER A 369 -23.61 -1.34 -4.79
N GLU A 370 -24.72 -1.59 -5.48
CA GLU A 370 -26.08 -1.51 -4.91
C GLU A 370 -26.41 -2.72 -4.03
N SER A 371 -26.06 -3.92 -4.49
CA SER A 371 -26.46 -5.19 -3.85
C SER A 371 -25.35 -5.89 -3.09
N GLY A 372 -24.12 -5.37 -3.16
CA GLY A 372 -22.93 -6.03 -2.63
C GLY A 372 -23.08 -6.42 -1.17
N SER A 373 -23.42 -5.46 -0.29
CA SER A 373 -23.56 -5.72 1.15
C SER A 373 -24.63 -6.75 1.52
N GLU A 374 -25.65 -6.98 0.68
CA GLU A 374 -26.63 -8.04 0.93
C GLU A 374 -26.01 -9.44 0.80
N VAL A 375 -25.01 -9.59 -0.09
CA VAL A 375 -24.30 -10.87 -0.27
C VAL A 375 -23.49 -11.22 0.98
N GLY A 376 -22.75 -10.27 1.55
CA GLY A 376 -22.05 -10.44 2.82
C GLY A 376 -23.02 -10.67 3.98
N ALA A 377 -24.14 -9.93 4.03
CA ALA A 377 -25.16 -10.08 5.07
C ALA A 377 -25.76 -11.48 5.09
N ARG A 378 -25.92 -12.14 3.94
CA ARG A 378 -26.37 -13.54 3.88
C ARG A 378 -25.43 -14.48 4.63
N LEU A 379 -24.10 -14.32 4.47
CA LEU A 379 -23.12 -15.13 5.21
C LEU A 379 -23.24 -14.92 6.72
N VAL A 380 -23.41 -13.66 7.15
CA VAL A 380 -23.60 -13.30 8.57
C VAL A 380 -24.87 -13.94 9.13
N VAL A 381 -26.00 -13.81 8.43
CA VAL A 381 -27.29 -14.35 8.89
C VAL A 381 -27.31 -15.86 8.91
N GLU A 382 -26.68 -16.55 7.95
CA GLU A 382 -26.51 -18.01 8.04
C GLU A 382 -25.68 -18.38 9.28
N ALA A 383 -24.57 -17.69 9.54
CA ALA A 383 -23.73 -17.95 10.71
C ALA A 383 -24.44 -17.67 12.05
N TRP A 384 -25.36 -16.70 12.10
CA TRP A 384 -26.18 -16.44 13.30
C TRP A 384 -27.28 -17.46 13.55
N LEU A 385 -27.67 -18.22 12.53
CA LEU A 385 -28.77 -19.19 12.59
C LEU A 385 -28.26 -20.65 12.65
N ASP A 386 -27.01 -20.89 12.24
CA ASP A 386 -26.39 -22.22 12.20
C ASP A 386 -24.95 -22.16 12.73
N ASP A 387 -24.74 -22.72 13.92
CA ASP A 387 -23.45 -22.80 14.58
C ASP A 387 -22.40 -23.59 13.76
N GLN A 388 -22.81 -24.62 13.03
CA GLN A 388 -21.90 -25.40 12.18
C GLN A 388 -21.45 -24.57 10.98
N PHE A 389 -22.37 -23.81 10.39
CA PHE A 389 -22.03 -22.87 9.33
C PHE A 389 -21.11 -21.77 9.84
N ARG A 390 -21.34 -21.23 11.05
CA ARG A 390 -20.45 -20.25 11.67
C ARG A 390 -19.04 -20.79 11.85
N GLU A 391 -18.90 -21.99 12.42
CA GLU A 391 -17.60 -22.64 12.61
C GLU A 391 -16.86 -22.84 11.28
N LEU A 392 -17.58 -23.29 10.24
CA LEU A 392 -17.01 -23.42 8.90
C LEU A 392 -16.64 -22.06 8.30
N LEU A 393 -17.48 -21.04 8.45
CA LEU A 393 -17.24 -19.69 7.91
C LEU A 393 -15.99 -19.06 8.51
N VAL A 394 -15.77 -19.23 9.81
CA VAL A 394 -14.57 -18.72 10.48
C VAL A 394 -13.34 -19.55 10.07
N ALA A 395 -13.46 -20.87 9.97
CA ALA A 395 -12.32 -21.74 9.62
C ALA A 395 -11.90 -21.66 8.15
N ASP A 396 -12.87 -21.66 7.21
CA ASP A 396 -12.69 -21.67 5.76
C ASP A 396 -13.85 -20.92 5.09
N ALA A 397 -13.74 -19.59 5.07
CA ALA A 397 -14.80 -18.73 4.54
C ALA A 397 -15.11 -18.98 3.04
N PRO A 398 -14.12 -19.25 2.16
CA PRO A 398 -14.40 -19.65 0.79
C PRO A 398 -15.25 -20.92 0.70
N ALA A 399 -14.94 -21.96 1.48
CA ALA A 399 -15.72 -23.20 1.49
C ALA A 399 -17.15 -22.98 2.01
N ALA A 400 -17.31 -22.22 3.09
CA ALA A 400 -18.63 -21.87 3.63
C ALA A 400 -19.48 -21.10 2.61
N ALA A 401 -18.91 -20.09 1.96
CA ALA A 401 -19.60 -19.30 0.95
C ALA A 401 -19.99 -20.14 -0.27
N GLU A 402 -19.10 -21.04 -0.72
CA GLU A 402 -19.37 -21.95 -1.83
C GLU A 402 -20.53 -22.91 -1.52
N ALA A 403 -20.64 -23.39 -0.27
CA ALA A 403 -21.74 -24.25 0.18
C ALA A 403 -23.13 -23.62 0.00
N ILE A 404 -23.22 -22.28 -0.03
CA ILE A 404 -24.47 -21.54 -0.28
C ILE A 404 -24.47 -20.78 -1.62
N GLY A 405 -23.54 -21.12 -2.52
CA GLY A 405 -23.48 -20.60 -3.89
C GLY A 405 -22.98 -19.16 -4.01
N ILE A 406 -22.11 -18.70 -3.11
CA ILE A 406 -21.52 -17.36 -3.12
C ILE A 406 -20.05 -17.42 -3.55
N GLU A 407 -19.67 -16.60 -4.53
CA GLU A 407 -18.27 -16.38 -4.93
C GLU A 407 -17.65 -15.26 -4.08
N THR A 408 -16.43 -15.48 -3.62
CA THR A 408 -15.74 -14.59 -2.67
C THR A 408 -14.50 -13.92 -3.27
N SER A 409 -14.01 -14.39 -4.42
CA SER A 409 -12.88 -13.76 -5.12
C SER A 409 -13.30 -12.53 -5.92
N ASN A 410 -12.63 -11.39 -5.70
CA ASN A 410 -12.94 -10.11 -6.36
C ASN A 410 -12.88 -10.15 -7.90
N TYR A 411 -12.05 -11.04 -8.47
CA TYR A 411 -11.83 -11.13 -9.92
C TYR A 411 -12.14 -12.52 -10.49
N GLY A 412 -12.80 -13.36 -9.68
CA GLY A 412 -13.06 -14.78 -9.98
C GLY A 412 -11.85 -15.67 -9.70
N LYS A 413 -12.07 -16.99 -9.66
CA LYS A 413 -11.01 -17.98 -9.33
C LYS A 413 -9.91 -18.09 -10.40
N ALA A 414 -10.18 -17.67 -11.63
CA ALA A 414 -9.31 -17.91 -12.80
C ALA A 414 -8.17 -16.89 -12.99
N THR A 415 -8.24 -15.70 -12.39
CA THR A 415 -7.33 -14.56 -12.70
C THR A 415 -6.40 -14.18 -11.54
N GLY A 416 -6.31 -15.03 -10.51
CA GLY A 416 -5.60 -14.76 -9.26
C GLY A 416 -6.60 -14.50 -8.14
N ALA A 417 -7.08 -15.58 -7.53
CA ALA A 417 -8.15 -15.51 -6.53
C ALA A 417 -7.68 -14.81 -5.25
N THR A 418 -8.39 -13.77 -4.84
CA THR A 418 -8.29 -13.29 -3.46
C THR A 418 -8.97 -14.29 -2.54
N VAL A 419 -8.40 -14.52 -1.36
CA VAL A 419 -8.96 -15.48 -0.39
C VAL A 419 -9.73 -14.70 0.68
N LEU A 420 -11.00 -15.07 0.92
CA LEU A 420 -11.78 -14.47 1.99
C LEU A 420 -11.33 -15.01 3.35
N ARG A 421 -11.18 -14.13 4.33
CA ARG A 421 -11.06 -14.47 5.76
C ARG A 421 -12.17 -13.78 6.54
N VAL A 422 -12.98 -14.56 7.25
CA VAL A 422 -13.98 -14.01 8.17
C VAL A 422 -13.42 -14.01 9.58
N VAL A 423 -13.54 -12.86 10.26
CA VAL A 423 -13.09 -12.65 11.64
C VAL A 423 -14.28 -12.35 12.54
N GLU A 424 -14.48 -13.18 13.56
CA GLU A 424 -15.66 -13.13 14.41
C GLU A 424 -15.49 -12.15 15.58
N ASN A 425 -16.48 -11.27 15.75
CA ASN A 425 -16.65 -10.51 16.99
C ASN A 425 -17.24 -11.41 18.06
N THR A 426 -16.65 -11.35 19.25
CA THR A 426 -17.14 -12.05 20.46
C THR A 426 -17.37 -11.04 21.56
N GLU A 427 -17.91 -11.47 22.70
CA GLU A 427 -18.03 -10.61 23.88
C GLU A 427 -16.69 -9.99 24.32
N MET A 428 -15.57 -10.65 24.01
CA MET A 428 -14.22 -10.24 24.43
C MET A 428 -13.33 -9.73 23.27
N VAL A 429 -13.82 -9.74 22.02
CA VAL A 429 -13.04 -9.34 20.85
C VAL A 429 -13.90 -8.55 19.86
N HIS A 430 -13.42 -7.36 19.48
CA HIS A 430 -13.96 -6.55 18.40
C HIS A 430 -12.94 -6.41 17.27
N ASN A 431 -13.32 -6.78 16.05
CA ASN A 431 -12.45 -6.72 14.89
C ASN A 431 -12.69 -5.44 14.08
N LEU A 432 -11.62 -4.90 13.48
CA LEU A 432 -11.65 -3.73 12.59
C LEU A 432 -10.79 -4.03 11.36
N VAL A 433 -11.28 -3.79 10.14
CA VAL A 433 -10.56 -4.11 8.89
C VAL A 433 -10.05 -2.85 8.20
N VAL A 434 -8.83 -2.86 7.66
CA VAL A 434 -8.23 -1.75 6.89
C VAL A 434 -7.29 -2.27 5.78
N CYS A 435 -6.99 -1.50 4.72
CA CYS A 435 -5.77 -1.67 3.90
C CYS A 435 -4.92 -0.41 4.03
N THR A 436 -3.85 -0.44 4.82
CA THR A 436 -2.99 0.74 5.00
C THR A 436 -2.25 1.11 3.72
N LEU A 437 -1.89 0.13 2.89
CA LEU A 437 -1.18 0.36 1.62
C LEU A 437 -2.07 0.92 0.51
N CYS A 438 -3.39 0.77 0.62
CA CYS A 438 -4.28 0.86 -0.53
C CYS A 438 -5.76 1.04 -0.16
N SER A 439 -6.61 0.09 -0.58
CA SER A 439 -8.04 -0.03 -0.30
C SER A 439 -8.53 -1.48 -0.57
N CYS A 440 -7.70 -2.50 -0.35
CA CYS A 440 -8.09 -3.91 -0.50
C CYS A 440 -9.37 -4.21 0.29
N TYR A 441 -10.40 -4.72 -0.38
CA TYR A 441 -11.75 -4.83 0.15
C TYR A 441 -12.49 -6.00 -0.54
N PRO A 442 -13.34 -6.78 0.14
CA PRO A 442 -14.08 -7.89 -0.48
C PRO A 442 -15.27 -7.38 -1.31
N THR A 443 -14.99 -6.86 -2.51
CA THR A 443 -15.96 -6.13 -3.33
C THR A 443 -17.12 -7.00 -3.81
N THR A 444 -16.89 -8.30 -3.99
CA THR A 444 -17.95 -9.26 -4.32
C THR A 444 -18.98 -9.43 -3.21
N LEU A 445 -18.60 -9.17 -1.95
CA LEU A 445 -19.43 -9.39 -0.78
C LEU A 445 -19.96 -8.12 -0.13
N LEU A 446 -19.30 -6.98 -0.37
CA LEU A 446 -19.61 -5.72 0.30
C LEU A 446 -19.76 -4.53 -0.65
N GLY A 447 -19.70 -4.79 -1.96
CA GLY A 447 -19.81 -3.76 -2.99
C GLY A 447 -18.55 -2.90 -3.14
N LEU A 448 -18.68 -1.68 -3.67
CA LEU A 448 -17.54 -0.77 -3.71
C LEU A 448 -17.17 -0.28 -2.32
N SER A 449 -15.87 -0.26 -2.03
CA SER A 449 -15.36 0.22 -0.75
C SER A 449 -15.83 1.66 -0.49
N PRO A 450 -16.25 1.98 0.75
CA PRO A 450 -16.69 3.32 1.10
C PRO A 450 -15.61 4.36 0.84
N ALA A 451 -16.07 5.59 0.68
CA ALA A 451 -15.20 6.71 0.40
C ALA A 451 -14.16 6.88 1.54
N TRP A 452 -14.62 6.90 2.79
CA TRP A 452 -13.76 7.01 3.99
C TRP A 452 -12.76 5.87 4.13
N TYR A 453 -13.10 4.65 3.70
CA TYR A 453 -12.20 3.49 3.78
C TYR A 453 -10.93 3.71 2.93
N LYS A 454 -11.07 4.41 1.79
CA LYS A 454 -9.98 4.76 0.89
C LYS A 454 -9.14 5.95 1.39
N SER A 455 -9.70 6.76 2.30
CA SER A 455 -9.08 8.01 2.77
C SER A 455 -7.75 7.75 3.45
N ARG A 456 -6.82 8.69 3.29
CA ARG A 456 -5.53 8.62 3.99
C ARG A 456 -5.74 8.63 5.50
N THR A 457 -6.71 9.41 5.96
CA THR A 457 -7.03 9.58 7.37
C THR A 457 -7.43 8.27 8.03
N TYR A 458 -8.41 7.56 7.47
CA TYR A 458 -8.84 6.26 8.00
C TYR A 458 -7.68 5.25 8.02
N ARG A 459 -6.99 5.12 6.87
CA ARG A 459 -5.91 4.15 6.70
C ARG A 459 -4.77 4.36 7.69
N ALA A 460 -4.39 5.61 7.94
CA ALA A 460 -3.32 5.92 8.89
C ALA A 460 -3.74 5.69 10.36
N ARG A 461 -4.97 6.07 10.71
CA ARG A 461 -5.45 6.06 12.09
C ARG A 461 -5.92 4.68 12.56
N ALA A 462 -6.50 3.87 11.67
CA ALA A 462 -7.06 2.57 12.03
C ALA A 462 -6.05 1.62 12.68
N VAL A 463 -4.78 1.66 12.24
CA VAL A 463 -3.72 0.82 12.84
C VAL A 463 -3.05 1.47 14.04
N ARG A 464 -3.17 2.79 14.24
CA ARG A 464 -2.46 3.55 15.30
C ARG A 464 -3.33 3.82 16.52
N GLU A 465 -4.55 4.28 16.29
CA GLU A 465 -5.48 4.75 17.33
C GLU A 465 -6.90 4.19 17.09
N PRO A 466 -7.06 2.85 16.96
CA PRO A 466 -8.31 2.24 16.55
C PRO A 466 -9.50 2.59 17.45
N ARG A 467 -9.29 2.69 18.78
CA ARG A 467 -10.36 3.03 19.73
C ARG A 467 -10.88 4.45 19.55
N ALA A 468 -9.98 5.42 19.37
CA ALA A 468 -10.35 6.81 19.12
C ALA A 468 -11.09 6.94 17.79
N LEU A 469 -10.60 6.28 16.74
CA LEU A 469 -11.25 6.22 15.44
C LEU A 469 -12.66 5.60 15.53
N LEU A 470 -12.82 4.47 16.21
CA LEU A 470 -14.13 3.82 16.39
C LEU A 470 -15.11 4.72 17.15
N ALA A 471 -14.65 5.47 18.15
CA ALA A 471 -15.48 6.41 18.89
C ALA A 471 -16.04 7.53 17.99
N GLU A 472 -15.30 7.97 16.97
CA GLU A 472 -15.78 8.93 15.95
C GLU A 472 -16.85 8.32 15.03
N PHE A 473 -16.79 7.00 14.79
CA PHE A 473 -17.88 6.25 14.15
C PHE A 473 -19.10 6.03 15.07
N GLY A 474 -19.03 6.46 16.34
CA GLY A 474 -20.08 6.25 17.34
C GLY A 474 -19.96 4.93 18.10
N THR A 475 -18.90 4.17 17.87
CA THR A 475 -18.69 2.84 18.44
C THR A 475 -17.66 2.89 19.56
N ARG A 476 -18.12 2.79 20.81
CA ARG A 476 -17.24 2.73 21.98
C ARG A 476 -17.03 1.27 22.38
N ILE A 477 -15.78 0.83 22.38
CA ILE A 477 -15.38 -0.51 22.80
C ILE A 477 -14.85 -0.42 24.24
N PRO A 478 -15.40 -1.20 25.20
CA PRO A 478 -14.87 -1.27 26.56
C PRO A 478 -13.41 -1.72 26.59
N ASP A 479 -12.67 -1.34 27.64
CA ASP A 479 -11.22 -1.61 27.73
C ASP A 479 -10.91 -3.11 27.90
N GLU A 480 -11.85 -3.86 28.49
CA GLU A 480 -11.78 -5.31 28.64
C GLU A 480 -11.97 -6.07 27.32
N VAL A 481 -12.60 -5.46 26.32
CA VAL A 481 -12.81 -6.07 24.99
C VAL A 481 -11.62 -5.74 24.12
N ALA A 482 -10.88 -6.76 23.66
CA ALA A 482 -9.72 -6.55 22.81
C ALA A 482 -10.13 -6.08 21.41
N VAL A 483 -9.51 -5.00 20.92
CA VAL A 483 -9.64 -4.54 19.54
C VAL A 483 -8.56 -5.19 18.68
N LYS A 484 -8.98 -5.97 17.68
CA LYS A 484 -8.10 -6.60 16.70
C LYS A 484 -8.24 -5.91 15.34
N VAL A 485 -7.21 -5.18 14.94
CA VAL A 485 -7.13 -4.56 13.62
C VAL A 485 -6.58 -5.58 12.62
N HIS A 486 -7.18 -5.71 11.45
CA HIS A 486 -6.72 -6.58 10.37
C HIS A 486 -6.32 -5.72 9.17
N ASP A 487 -5.01 -5.61 8.93
CA ASP A 487 -4.44 -4.84 7.82
C ASP A 487 -4.27 -5.76 6.59
N SER A 488 -5.11 -5.55 5.59
CA SER A 488 -5.26 -6.35 4.37
C SER A 488 -4.19 -5.98 3.33
N THR A 489 -2.97 -6.47 3.53
CA THR A 489 -1.77 -6.04 2.79
C THR A 489 -1.41 -6.95 1.61
N ALA A 490 -1.92 -8.18 1.61
CA ALA A 490 -1.61 -9.19 0.59
C ALA A 490 -2.87 -9.70 -0.12
N ASP A 491 -3.03 -11.01 -0.17
CA ASP A 491 -3.97 -11.71 -1.04
C ASP A 491 -5.24 -12.14 -0.31
N LEU A 492 -5.34 -11.87 1.00
CA LEU A 492 -6.55 -12.04 1.78
C LEU A 492 -7.46 -10.81 1.70
N ARG A 493 -8.76 -11.03 1.84
CA ARG A 493 -9.77 -10.00 2.04
C ARG A 493 -10.54 -10.34 3.29
N TYR A 494 -10.68 -9.38 4.20
CA TYR A 494 -11.31 -9.60 5.48
C TYR A 494 -12.75 -9.12 5.49
N MET A 495 -13.60 -9.86 6.18
CA MET A 495 -14.96 -9.47 6.53
C MET A 495 -15.19 -9.78 8.01
N VAL A 496 -15.78 -8.85 8.74
CA VAL A 496 -16.16 -9.06 10.14
C VAL A 496 -17.48 -9.83 10.19
N LEU A 497 -17.54 -10.87 11.01
CA LEU A 497 -18.79 -11.47 11.47
C LEU A 497 -19.20 -10.76 12.77
N PRO A 498 -20.15 -9.81 12.74
CA PRO A 498 -20.58 -9.09 13.94
C PRO A 498 -21.33 -10.01 14.91
N LEU A 499 -21.39 -9.60 16.18
CA LEU A 499 -22.27 -10.24 17.16
C LEU A 499 -23.73 -10.06 16.73
N ARG A 500 -24.54 -11.09 16.97
CA ARG A 500 -25.98 -10.98 16.77
C ARG A 500 -26.54 -9.97 17.80
N PRO A 501 -27.29 -8.94 17.38
CA PRO A 501 -27.88 -7.99 18.32
C PRO A 501 -28.85 -8.67 19.29
N GLU A 502 -28.82 -8.26 20.55
CA GLU A 502 -29.78 -8.68 21.57
C GLU A 502 -31.22 -8.32 21.15
N GLY A 503 -32.22 -9.12 21.58
CA GLY A 503 -33.62 -8.86 21.27
C GLY A 503 -34.03 -9.27 19.85
N THR A 504 -33.14 -9.94 19.11
CA THR A 504 -33.41 -10.47 17.77
C THR A 504 -33.85 -11.94 17.80
N GLU A 505 -34.16 -12.49 18.99
CA GLU A 505 -34.64 -13.86 19.13
C GLU A 505 -35.96 -14.05 18.37
N GLY A 506 -36.02 -15.06 17.50
CA GLY A 506 -37.21 -15.36 16.70
C GLY A 506 -37.46 -14.41 15.53
N TRP A 507 -36.57 -13.46 15.24
CA TRP A 507 -36.66 -12.65 14.01
C TRP A 507 -36.62 -13.53 12.76
N SER A 508 -37.32 -13.10 11.71
CA SER A 508 -37.23 -13.77 10.41
C SER A 508 -35.86 -13.53 9.77
N ARG A 509 -35.50 -14.38 8.81
CA ARG A 509 -34.25 -14.23 8.04
C ARG A 509 -34.18 -12.86 7.36
N GLU A 510 -35.29 -12.38 6.81
CA GLU A 510 -35.40 -11.07 6.16
C GLU A 510 -35.15 -9.92 7.15
N ALA A 511 -35.70 -10.02 8.37
CA ALA A 511 -35.47 -9.01 9.41
C ALA A 511 -34.00 -9.00 9.87
N LEU A 512 -33.37 -10.17 10.01
CA LEU A 512 -31.95 -10.28 10.34
C LEU A 512 -31.07 -9.71 9.23
N LEU A 513 -31.40 -9.97 7.95
CA LEU A 513 -30.68 -9.40 6.81
C LEU A 513 -30.71 -7.87 6.83
N GLY A 514 -31.88 -7.29 7.13
CA GLY A 514 -32.02 -5.83 7.25
C GLY A 514 -31.25 -5.20 8.42
N ALA A 515 -30.83 -5.99 9.41
CA ALA A 515 -30.04 -5.52 10.55
C ALA A 515 -28.53 -5.51 10.27
N VAL A 516 -28.04 -6.33 9.33
CA VAL A 516 -26.62 -6.42 9.02
C VAL A 516 -26.23 -5.29 8.09
N THR A 517 -25.33 -4.41 8.55
CA THR A 517 -24.81 -3.30 7.74
C THR A 517 -23.43 -3.62 7.19
N ARG A 518 -23.10 -2.98 6.06
CA ARG A 518 -21.73 -2.97 5.51
C ARG A 518 -20.72 -2.51 6.56
N ASP A 519 -21.07 -1.48 7.33
CA ASP A 519 -20.20 -0.86 8.32
C ASP A 519 -19.90 -1.81 9.50
N ALA A 520 -20.87 -2.64 9.89
CA ALA A 520 -20.66 -3.72 10.87
C ALA A 520 -19.74 -4.82 10.33
N MET A 521 -19.87 -5.15 9.03
CA MET A 521 -18.99 -6.12 8.35
C MET A 521 -17.57 -5.58 8.06
N ILE A 522 -17.32 -4.28 8.21
CA ILE A 522 -15.97 -3.69 8.25
C ILE A 522 -15.46 -3.60 9.70
N GLY A 523 -16.37 -3.57 10.68
CA GLY A 523 -16.07 -3.46 12.10
C GLY A 523 -16.02 -2.03 12.63
N VAL A 524 -16.54 -1.05 11.89
CA VAL A 524 -16.63 0.35 12.39
C VAL A 524 -17.90 0.58 13.22
N THR A 525 -18.89 -0.30 13.11
CA THR A 525 -20.11 -0.35 13.94
C THR A 525 -20.34 -1.75 14.52
N ARG A 526 -21.34 -1.90 15.40
CA ARG A 526 -21.76 -3.19 15.99
C ARG A 526 -23.06 -3.68 15.37
#